data_AF-A0A2S2R6P4-F1
#
_entry.id   AF-A0A2S2R6P4-F1
#
_cell.length_a   1.000
_cell.length_b   1.000
_cell.length_c   1.000
_cell.angle_alpha   90.00
_cell.angle_beta   90.00
_cell.angle_gamma   90.00
#
_symmetry.space_group_name_H-M   'P 1'
#
loop_
_entity.id
_entity.type
_entity.pdbx_description
1 polymer ?
#
loop_
_entity_poly.entity_id
_entity_poly.type
_entity_poly.pdbx_seq_one_letter_code
_entity_poly.pdbx_strand_id
1 'polypeptide(L)'
;GLTVGVIFTAVPMYIAEISELHLRSSLGTLMQFFLVAGFLVEYAVGPYTTYLTLVIVSLAMPILCFGMFVWMPDSPHSLLARSGGEEKALKSLRWLRGNPEETVLLKELEDIKKSVNEAKDQKSGVSDLFNNRGNINALMISCAMVAWQQLCGIIVLLIYSQMIFIQTGVELSSSMSTIIVGSVMLGASALTPCLAKFTTMKTLLYISGIGMAITDVGVNTQTQILVCTCESVYS
;
A
#
# COMPACT_ATOMS: atom_id res chain seq x y z
N GLY A 1 15.56 2.87 -0.17
CA GLY A 1 15.19 3.89 -1.18
C GLY A 1 14.78 3.24 -2.49
N LEU A 2 15.73 2.97 -3.37
CA LEU A 2 15.45 2.45 -4.73
C LEU A 2 14.68 1.12 -4.74
N THR A 3 15.12 0.13 -3.94
CA THR A 3 14.47 -1.18 -3.86
C THR A 3 13.01 -1.08 -3.42
N VAL A 4 12.74 -0.23 -2.42
CA VAL A 4 11.39 0.03 -1.92
C VAL A 4 10.53 0.66 -3.01
N GLY A 5 11.05 1.64 -3.75
CA GLY A 5 10.33 2.26 -4.87
C GLY A 5 9.98 1.28 -5.99
N VAL A 6 10.87 0.34 -6.31
CA VAL A 6 10.59 -0.72 -7.29
C VAL A 6 9.51 -1.67 -6.76
N ILE A 7 9.57 -2.07 -5.49
CA ILE A 7 8.58 -2.96 -4.88
C ILE A 7 7.18 -2.31 -4.88
N PHE A 8 7.08 -1.05 -4.46
CA PHE A 8 5.81 -0.32 -4.39
C PHE A 8 5.19 -0.02 -5.76
N THR A 9 5.93 -0.16 -6.85
CA THR A 9 5.40 -0.02 -8.21
C THR A 9 5.11 -1.39 -8.84
N ALA A 10 6.03 -2.34 -8.71
CA ALA A 10 5.93 -3.67 -9.32
C ALA A 10 4.85 -4.55 -8.67
N VAL A 11 4.74 -4.56 -7.33
CA VAL A 11 3.77 -5.41 -6.62
C VAL A 11 2.32 -5.06 -6.96
N PRO A 12 1.86 -3.79 -6.82
CA PRO A 12 0.47 -3.47 -7.15
C PRO A 12 0.19 -3.60 -8.64
N MET A 13 1.19 -3.41 -9.52
CA MET A 13 1.07 -3.65 -10.96
C MET A 13 0.89 -5.14 -11.27
N TYR A 14 1.69 -6.01 -10.64
CA TYR A 14 1.55 -7.45 -10.80
C TYR A 14 0.19 -7.94 -10.30
N ILE A 15 -0.22 -7.54 -9.08
CA ILE A 15 -1.54 -7.84 -8.52
C ILE A 15 -2.65 -7.38 -9.47
N ALA A 16 -2.53 -6.16 -10.00
CA ALA A 16 -3.46 -5.58 -10.95
C ALA A 16 -3.66 -6.41 -12.23
N GLU A 17 -2.58 -7.01 -12.75
CA GLU A 17 -2.58 -7.81 -13.98
C GLU A 17 -3.11 -9.25 -13.77
N ILE A 18 -2.97 -9.80 -12.56
CA ILE A 18 -3.47 -11.14 -12.23
C ILE A 18 -4.91 -11.11 -11.66
N SER A 19 -5.28 -10.01 -11.00
CA SER A 19 -6.58 -9.90 -10.33
C SER A 19 -7.74 -9.70 -11.30
N GLU A 20 -8.90 -10.24 -10.96
CA GLU A 20 -10.15 -9.82 -11.58
C GLU A 20 -10.50 -8.39 -11.17
N LEU A 21 -11.15 -7.63 -12.07
CA LEU A 21 -11.51 -6.22 -11.86
C LEU A 21 -12.23 -5.98 -10.52
N HIS A 22 -13.06 -6.93 -10.09
CA HIS A 22 -13.83 -6.82 -8.85
C HIS A 22 -13.00 -7.12 -7.58
N LEU A 23 -11.90 -7.89 -7.69
CA LEU A 23 -11.03 -8.24 -6.57
C LEU A 23 -9.82 -7.32 -6.43
N ARG A 24 -9.49 -6.56 -7.48
CA ARG A 24 -8.30 -5.70 -7.53
C ARG A 24 -8.18 -4.75 -6.34
N SER A 25 -9.29 -4.12 -5.96
CA SER A 25 -9.34 -3.24 -4.78
C SER A 25 -9.13 -3.99 -3.47
N SER A 26 -9.64 -5.21 -3.34
CA SER A 26 -9.48 -6.04 -2.15
C SER A 26 -8.06 -6.60 -2.00
N LEU A 27 -7.39 -6.91 -3.12
CA LEU A 27 -6.01 -7.36 -3.10
C LEU A 27 -5.04 -6.19 -2.81
N GLY A 28 -5.38 -4.98 -3.25
CA GLY A 28 -4.65 -3.77 -2.89
C GLY A 28 -4.68 -3.48 -1.39
N THR A 29 -5.82 -3.65 -0.73
CA THR A 29 -5.90 -3.46 0.74
C THR A 29 -5.20 -4.57 1.51
N LEU A 30 -5.17 -5.80 0.96
CA LEU A 30 -4.40 -6.90 1.54
C LEU A 30 -2.89 -6.61 1.55
N MET A 31 -2.37 -5.97 0.49
CA MET A 31 -0.97 -5.51 0.45
C MET A 31 -0.69 -4.52 1.59
N GLN A 32 -1.57 -3.55 1.80
CA GLN A 32 -1.45 -2.58 2.89
C GLN A 32 -1.50 -3.27 4.26
N PHE A 33 -2.35 -4.27 4.44
CA PHE A 33 -2.43 -5.06 5.66
C PHE A 33 -1.09 -5.76 5.98
N PHE A 34 -0.48 -6.43 5.00
CA PHE A 34 0.83 -7.07 5.21
C PHE A 34 1.95 -6.06 5.50
N LEU A 35 1.91 -4.89 4.87
CA LEU A 35 2.86 -3.80 5.16
C LEU A 35 2.78 -3.38 6.63
N VAL A 36 1.57 -3.15 7.15
CA VAL A 36 1.35 -2.76 8.55
C VAL A 36 1.66 -3.89 9.53
N ALA A 37 1.40 -5.14 9.15
CA ALA A 37 1.80 -6.30 9.94
C ALA A 37 3.34 -6.37 10.09
N GLY A 38 4.09 -6.03 9.04
CA GLY A 38 5.55 -5.91 9.10
C GLY A 38 6.01 -4.87 10.12
N PHE A 39 5.42 -3.67 10.10
CA PHE A 39 5.73 -2.64 11.10
C PHE A 39 5.41 -3.09 12.53
N LEU A 40 4.31 -3.82 12.75
CA LEU A 40 3.98 -4.36 14.07
C LEU A 40 5.03 -5.35 14.56
N VAL A 41 5.53 -6.22 13.69
CA VAL A 41 6.63 -7.14 14.03
C VAL A 41 7.89 -6.37 14.41
N GLU A 42 8.23 -5.32 13.66
CA GLU A 42 9.38 -4.45 13.99
C GLU A 42 9.21 -3.73 15.32
N TYR A 43 8.02 -3.19 15.64
CA TYR A 43 7.76 -2.58 16.94
C TYR A 43 7.74 -3.59 18.09
N ALA A 44 7.32 -4.83 17.84
CA ALA A 44 7.30 -5.88 18.85
C ALA A 44 8.70 -6.45 19.13
N VAL A 45 9.58 -6.55 18.12
CA VAL A 45 10.91 -7.16 18.25
C VAL A 45 12.01 -6.12 18.51
N GLY A 46 11.87 -4.92 17.96
CA GLY A 46 12.87 -3.85 18.02
C GLY A 46 13.33 -3.47 19.42
N PRO A 47 12.42 -3.24 20.39
CA PRO A 47 12.81 -2.87 21.75
C PRO A 47 13.58 -3.95 22.52
N TYR A 48 13.47 -5.21 22.12
CA TYR A 48 13.98 -6.36 22.87
C TYR A 48 15.22 -7.01 22.24
N THR A 49 15.66 -6.52 21.09
CA THR A 49 16.72 -7.16 20.31
C THR A 49 17.76 -6.15 19.83
N THR A 50 18.96 -6.64 19.52
CA THR A 50 20.00 -5.83 18.88
C THR A 50 19.66 -5.59 17.40
N TYR A 51 20.10 -4.46 16.85
CA TYR A 51 19.89 -4.08 15.45
C TYR A 51 20.20 -5.20 14.44
N LEU A 52 21.28 -5.95 14.65
CA LEU A 52 21.66 -7.08 13.77
C LEU A 52 20.61 -8.20 13.77
N THR A 53 20.07 -8.56 14.93
CA THR A 53 19.02 -9.58 15.05
C THR A 53 17.75 -9.12 14.35
N LEU A 54 17.39 -7.84 14.48
CA LEU A 54 16.24 -7.26 13.78
C LEU A 54 16.40 -7.33 12.26
N VAL A 55 17.60 -7.04 11.73
CA VAL A 55 17.90 -7.17 10.29
C VAL A 55 17.79 -8.62 9.82
N ILE A 56 18.25 -9.59 10.62
CA ILE A 56 18.15 -11.02 10.27
C ILE A 56 16.68 -11.47 10.24
N VAL A 57 15.88 -11.05 11.22
CA VAL A 57 14.45 -11.36 11.28
C VAL A 57 13.70 -10.72 10.11
N SER A 58 14.01 -9.47 9.77
CA SER A 58 13.39 -8.79 8.63
C SER A 58 13.84 -9.36 7.28
N LEU A 59 15.03 -9.98 7.20
CA LEU A 59 15.51 -10.68 6.00
C LEU A 59 14.85 -12.06 5.79
N ALA A 60 14.45 -12.73 6.87
CA ALA A 60 13.80 -14.05 6.79
C ALA A 60 12.50 -14.00 5.98
N MET A 61 11.72 -12.93 6.12
CA MET A 61 10.41 -12.79 5.45
C MET A 61 10.53 -12.62 3.92
N PRO A 62 11.40 -11.73 3.37
CA PRO A 62 11.70 -11.68 1.94
C PRO A 62 12.26 -12.99 1.37
N ILE A 63 13.10 -13.73 2.11
CA ILE A 63 13.64 -15.02 1.66
C ILE A 63 12.49 -16.03 1.48
N LEU A 64 11.57 -16.09 2.45
CA LEU A 64 10.39 -16.94 2.35
C LEU A 64 9.49 -16.53 1.18
N CYS A 65 9.26 -15.24 0.99
CA CYS A 65 8.52 -14.72 -0.16
C CYS A 65 9.19 -15.08 -1.50
N PHE A 66 10.52 -14.98 -1.58
CA PHE A 66 11.29 -15.36 -2.77
C PHE A 66 11.15 -16.86 -3.09
N GLY A 67 11.18 -17.70 -2.05
CA GLY A 67 10.93 -19.14 -2.20
C GLY A 67 9.54 -19.45 -2.75
N MET A 68 8.50 -18.75 -2.26
CA MET A 68 7.13 -18.91 -2.77
C MET A 68 6.96 -18.39 -4.20
N PHE A 69 7.68 -17.33 -4.57
CA PHE A 69 7.61 -16.74 -5.92
C PHE A 69 8.05 -17.72 -7.02
N VAL A 70 8.90 -18.71 -6.72
CA VAL A 70 9.35 -19.72 -7.70
C VAL A 70 8.19 -20.56 -8.24
N TRP A 71 7.11 -20.74 -7.47
CA TRP A 71 5.93 -21.47 -7.92
C TRP A 71 4.83 -20.59 -8.52
N MET A 72 5.00 -19.27 -8.47
CA MET A 72 3.98 -18.34 -8.95
C MET A 72 4.14 -18.11 -10.47
N PRO A 73 3.07 -18.24 -11.27
CA PRO A 73 3.17 -18.02 -12.71
C PRO A 73 3.39 -16.55 -13.05
N ASP A 74 4.06 -16.31 -14.19
CA ASP A 74 4.24 -14.98 -14.74
C ASP A 74 2.88 -14.33 -15.08
N SER A 75 2.83 -13.00 -15.08
CA SER A 75 1.59 -12.29 -15.39
C SER A 75 1.15 -12.56 -16.84
N PRO A 76 -0.13 -12.81 -17.11
CA PRO A 76 -0.62 -13.10 -18.45
C PRO A 76 -0.39 -11.91 -19.41
N HIS A 77 -0.46 -10.67 -18.90
CA HIS A 77 -0.14 -9.45 -19.64
C HIS A 77 1.33 -9.41 -20.10
N SER A 78 2.29 -9.72 -19.22
CA SER A 78 3.72 -9.73 -19.56
C SER A 78 4.08 -10.84 -20.57
N LEU A 79 3.41 -12.00 -20.46
CA LEU A 79 3.58 -13.12 -21.38
C LEU A 79 3.01 -12.82 -22.78
N LEU A 80 1.86 -12.15 -22.87
CA LEU A 80 1.27 -11.70 -24.15
C LEU A 80 2.03 -10.52 -24.77
N ALA A 81 2.66 -9.68 -23.96
CA ALA A 81 3.52 -8.62 -24.45
C ALA A 81 4.76 -9.17 -25.17
N ARG A 82 5.29 -10.32 -24.73
CA ARG A 82 6.39 -11.06 -25.38
C ARG A 82 5.87 -11.81 -26.62
N SER A 83 6.59 -11.70 -27.74
CA SER A 83 6.22 -12.36 -29.00
C SER A 83 6.05 -13.88 -28.83
N GLY A 84 4.90 -14.43 -29.24
CA GLY A 84 4.63 -15.87 -29.29
C GLY A 84 4.25 -16.55 -27.97
N GLY A 85 3.94 -15.80 -26.91
CA GLY A 85 3.64 -16.33 -25.56
C GLY A 85 2.19 -16.76 -25.29
N GLU A 86 1.31 -16.82 -26.30
CA GLU A 86 -0.14 -16.99 -26.13
C GLU A 86 -0.51 -18.29 -25.37
N GLU A 87 0.15 -19.40 -25.67
CA GLU A 87 -0.05 -20.67 -24.98
C GLU A 87 0.40 -20.63 -23.50
N LYS A 88 1.49 -19.91 -23.21
CA LYS A 88 2.00 -19.72 -21.84
C LYS A 88 1.10 -18.79 -21.02
N ALA A 89 0.55 -17.76 -21.67
CA ALA A 89 -0.41 -16.85 -21.07
C ALA A 89 -1.71 -17.59 -20.73
N LEU A 90 -2.21 -18.43 -21.64
CA LEU A 90 -3.40 -19.26 -21.40
C LEU A 90 -3.19 -20.26 -20.26
N LYS A 91 -2.01 -20.91 -20.18
CA LYS A 91 -1.67 -21.80 -19.07
C LYS A 91 -1.62 -21.08 -17.72
N SER A 92 -1.04 -19.87 -17.69
CA SER A 92 -0.95 -19.05 -16.48
C SER A 92 -2.32 -18.54 -16.03
N LEU A 93 -3.15 -18.09 -16.98
CA LEU A 93 -4.53 -17.66 -16.72
C LEU A 93 -5.39 -18.83 -16.20
N ARG A 94 -5.21 -20.03 -16.75
CA ARG A 94 -5.92 -21.25 -16.29
C ARG A 94 -5.55 -21.63 -14.86
N TRP A 95 -4.27 -21.51 -14.48
CA TRP A 95 -3.81 -21.75 -13.12
C TRP A 95 -4.42 -20.73 -12.15
N LEU A 96 -4.41 -19.45 -12.54
CA LEU A 96 -4.86 -18.32 -11.74
C LEU A 96 -6.37 -18.30 -11.50
N ARG A 97 -7.16 -18.72 -12.49
CA ARG A 97 -8.64 -18.78 -12.42
C ARG A 97 -9.17 -20.11 -11.85
N GLY A 98 -8.30 -21.07 -11.54
CA GLY A 98 -8.71 -22.34 -10.93
C GLY A 98 -9.48 -23.28 -11.87
N ASN A 99 -9.07 -23.38 -13.14
CA ASN A 99 -9.65 -24.25 -14.17
C ASN A 99 -11.11 -23.91 -14.59
N PRO A 100 -11.36 -22.70 -15.11
CA PRO A 100 -12.67 -22.31 -15.65
C PRO A 100 -12.99 -22.99 -16.98
N GLU A 101 -14.22 -22.80 -17.48
CA GLU A 101 -14.63 -23.21 -18.82
C GLU A 101 -13.74 -22.56 -19.91
N GLU A 102 -13.36 -23.34 -20.92
CA GLU A 102 -12.41 -22.92 -21.96
C GLU A 102 -12.92 -21.72 -22.78
N THR A 103 -14.24 -21.62 -22.98
CA THR A 103 -14.89 -20.50 -23.69
C THR A 103 -14.72 -19.16 -22.96
N VAL A 104 -14.83 -19.16 -21.63
CA VAL A 104 -14.64 -17.98 -20.77
C VAL A 104 -13.16 -17.58 -20.75
N LEU A 105 -12.28 -18.58 -20.65
CA LEU A 105 -10.83 -18.36 -20.63
C LEU A 105 -10.31 -17.74 -21.94
N LEU A 106 -10.78 -18.23 -23.09
CA LEU A 106 -10.40 -17.70 -24.40
C LEU A 106 -10.90 -16.27 -24.62
N LYS A 107 -12.12 -15.96 -24.16
CA LYS A 107 -12.66 -14.61 -24.21
C LYS A 107 -11.86 -13.63 -23.36
N GLU A 108 -11.50 -14.02 -22.14
CA GLU A 108 -10.67 -13.20 -21.26
C GLU A 108 -9.26 -12.99 -21.84
N LEU A 109 -8.69 -14.02 -22.47
CA LEU A 109 -7.41 -13.92 -23.17
C LEU A 109 -7.48 -12.91 -24.32
N GLU A 110 -8.57 -12.92 -25.08
CA GLU A 110 -8.80 -11.98 -26.19
C GLU A 110 -8.96 -10.53 -25.72
N ASP A 111 -9.70 -10.32 -24.62
CA ASP A 111 -9.84 -9.01 -23.97
C ASP A 111 -8.48 -8.48 -23.49
N ILE A 112 -7.67 -9.34 -22.87
CA ILE A 112 -6.30 -8.98 -22.45
C ILE A 112 -5.43 -8.67 -23.67
N LYS A 113 -5.49 -9.48 -24.74
CA LYS A 113 -4.73 -9.28 -25.97
C LYS A 113 -5.07 -7.95 -26.64
N LYS A 114 -6.36 -7.58 -26.65
CA LYS A 114 -6.83 -6.29 -27.14
C LYS A 114 -6.25 -5.15 -26.30
N SER A 115 -6.31 -5.22 -24.97
CA SER A 115 -5.75 -4.20 -24.08
C SER A 115 -4.23 -4.03 -24.25
N VAL A 116 -3.50 -5.13 -24.48
CA VAL A 116 -2.04 -5.10 -24.71
C VAL A 116 -1.71 -4.49 -26.07
N ASN A 117 -2.49 -4.78 -27.10
CA ASN A 117 -2.30 -4.19 -28.42
C ASN A 117 -2.63 -2.69 -28.42
N GLU A 118 -3.73 -2.29 -27.77
CA GLU A 118 -4.05 -0.87 -27.55
C GLU A 118 -2.92 -0.14 -26.80
N ALA A 119 -2.31 -0.79 -25.80
CA ALA A 119 -1.15 -0.25 -25.08
C ALA A 119 0.16 -0.25 -25.91
N LYS A 120 0.29 -1.11 -26.92
CA LYS A 120 1.44 -1.12 -27.84
C LYS A 120 1.30 -0.06 -28.94
N ASP A 121 0.09 0.14 -29.44
CA ASP A 121 -0.23 1.14 -30.46
C ASP A 121 -0.18 2.56 -29.87
N GLN A 122 -0.63 2.72 -28.63
CA GLN A 122 -0.34 3.90 -27.82
C GLN A 122 1.06 3.76 -27.22
N LYS A 123 2.11 4.05 -28.01
CA LYS A 123 3.45 4.31 -27.45
C LYS A 123 3.41 5.57 -26.56
N SER A 124 2.82 5.44 -25.37
CA SER A 124 2.73 6.47 -24.36
C SER A 124 4.12 6.69 -23.79
N GLY A 125 4.87 7.59 -24.42
CA GLY A 125 6.06 8.16 -23.81
C GLY A 125 5.66 8.97 -22.58
N VAL A 126 6.61 9.22 -21.67
CA VAL A 126 6.40 10.16 -20.54
C VAL A 126 5.87 11.53 -20.98
N SER A 127 6.17 11.96 -22.22
CA SER A 127 5.62 13.18 -22.81
C SER A 127 4.11 13.13 -23.10
N ASP A 128 3.53 11.95 -23.35
CA ASP A 128 2.11 11.79 -23.67
C ASP A 128 1.22 11.90 -22.41
N LEU A 129 1.79 11.68 -21.22
CA LEU A 129 1.14 12.03 -19.95
C LEU A 129 0.88 13.53 -19.83
N PHE A 130 1.75 14.36 -20.38
CA PHE A 130 1.64 15.83 -20.32
C PHE A 130 0.93 16.43 -21.54
N ASN A 131 0.57 15.62 -22.54
CA ASN A 131 -0.03 16.10 -23.77
C ASN A 131 -1.58 16.05 -23.71
N ASN A 132 -2.13 15.04 -23.02
CA ASN A 132 -3.57 14.90 -22.87
C ASN A 132 -4.06 15.54 -21.56
N ARG A 133 -5.04 16.46 -21.65
CA ARG A 133 -5.65 17.13 -20.49
C ARG A 133 -6.30 16.14 -19.51
N GLY A 134 -6.80 15.00 -19.99
CA GLY A 134 -7.27 13.91 -19.15
C GLY A 134 -6.16 13.28 -18.30
N ASN A 135 -5.00 13.00 -18.91
CA ASN A 135 -3.83 12.43 -18.22
C ASN A 135 -3.24 13.41 -17.21
N ILE A 136 -3.15 14.70 -17.55
CA ILE A 136 -2.69 15.75 -16.63
C ILE A 136 -3.62 15.84 -15.41
N ASN A 137 -4.94 15.83 -15.61
CA ASN A 137 -5.89 15.85 -14.49
C ASN A 137 -5.73 14.62 -13.59
N ALA A 138 -5.60 13.42 -14.17
CA ALA A 138 -5.37 12.19 -13.42
C ALA A 138 -4.04 12.21 -12.65
N LEU A 139 -2.97 12.73 -13.28
CA LEU A 139 -1.66 12.89 -12.66
C LEU A 139 -1.71 13.89 -11.51
N MET A 140 -2.33 15.06 -11.71
CA MET A 140 -2.49 16.07 -10.67
C MET A 140 -3.28 15.52 -9.47
N ILE A 141 -4.39 14.82 -9.70
CA ILE A 141 -5.18 14.22 -8.62
C ILE A 141 -4.34 13.18 -7.86
N SER A 142 -3.61 12.32 -8.57
CA SER A 142 -2.78 11.28 -7.95
C SER A 142 -1.64 11.88 -7.14
N CYS A 143 -0.93 12.88 -7.69
CA CYS A 143 0.15 13.59 -7.00
C CYS A 143 -0.39 14.36 -5.79
N ALA A 144 -1.52 15.05 -5.91
CA ALA A 144 -2.15 15.76 -4.81
C ALA A 144 -2.57 14.80 -3.69
N MET A 145 -3.12 13.63 -4.04
CA MET A 145 -3.54 12.61 -3.08
C MET A 145 -2.35 12.00 -2.33
N VAL A 146 -1.24 11.70 -3.02
CA VAL A 146 0.00 11.23 -2.38
C VAL A 146 0.63 12.33 -1.51
N ALA A 147 0.69 13.56 -2.01
CA ALA A 147 1.20 14.68 -1.23
C ALA A 147 0.38 14.90 0.05
N TRP A 148 -0.95 14.85 -0.05
CA TRP A 148 -1.85 14.93 1.10
C TRP A 148 -1.56 13.85 2.13
N GLN A 149 -1.39 12.60 1.69
CA GLN A 149 -1.05 11.49 2.58
C GLN A 149 0.29 11.70 3.31
N GLN A 150 1.29 12.30 2.64
CA GLN A 150 2.58 12.57 3.26
C GLN A 150 2.54 13.77 4.22
N LEU A 151 1.74 14.79 3.90
CA LEU A 151 1.56 15.97 4.75
C LEU A 151 0.89 15.65 6.09
N CYS A 152 0.08 14.59 6.16
CA CYS A 152 -0.44 14.05 7.42
C CYS A 152 0.66 13.49 8.36
N GLY A 153 1.93 13.47 7.95
CA GLY A 153 3.05 13.15 8.84
C GLY A 153 3.16 11.67 9.22
N ILE A 154 2.48 10.77 8.51
CA ILE A 154 2.47 9.34 8.84
C ILE A 154 3.88 8.72 8.87
N ILE A 155 4.79 9.15 7.99
CA ILE A 155 6.18 8.68 7.99
C ILE A 155 6.92 9.14 9.25
N VAL A 156 6.68 10.37 9.69
CA VAL A 156 7.29 10.91 10.92
C VAL A 156 6.81 10.11 12.13
N LEU A 157 5.52 9.81 12.20
CA LEU A 157 4.96 8.93 13.23
C LEU A 157 5.59 7.53 13.16
N LEU A 158 5.72 6.93 11.98
CA LEU A 158 6.30 5.59 11.87
C LEU A 158 7.77 5.53 12.35
N ILE A 159 8.59 6.52 12.01
CA ILE A 159 10.02 6.50 12.35
C ILE A 159 10.28 7.00 13.78
N TYR A 160 9.58 8.04 14.21
CA TYR A 160 9.85 8.73 15.47
C TYR A 160 8.83 8.48 16.57
N SER A 161 7.88 7.55 16.38
CA SER A 161 6.84 7.24 17.38
C SER A 161 7.40 7.05 18.80
N GLN A 162 8.49 6.28 18.96
CA GLN A 162 9.13 6.08 20.26
C GLN A 162 9.59 7.41 20.88
N MET A 163 10.29 8.25 20.11
CA MET A 163 10.80 9.54 20.58
C MET A 163 9.66 10.50 20.94
N ILE A 164 8.60 10.52 20.14
CA ILE A 164 7.40 11.34 20.40
C ILE A 164 6.76 10.91 21.72
N PHE A 165 6.63 9.61 21.99
CA PHE A 165 6.07 9.13 23.26
C PHE A 165 6.95 9.40 24.47
N ILE A 166 8.28 9.39 24.31
CA ILE A 166 9.20 9.80 25.38
C ILE A 166 9.00 11.28 25.73
N GLN A 167 8.87 12.13 24.72
CA GLN A 167 8.72 13.58 24.90
C GLN A 167 7.36 13.99 25.49
N THR A 168 6.29 13.25 25.22
CA THR A 168 4.95 13.54 25.76
C THR A 168 4.75 13.08 27.21
N GLY A 169 5.71 12.37 27.82
CA GLY A 169 5.72 12.07 29.25
C GLY A 169 4.61 11.10 29.71
N VAL A 170 4.05 10.30 28.80
CA VAL A 170 3.06 9.28 29.15
C VAL A 170 3.71 8.23 30.07
N GLU A 171 3.08 7.89 31.19
CA GLU A 171 3.59 6.92 32.19
C GLU A 171 3.81 5.49 31.65
N LEU A 172 3.33 5.21 30.43
CA LEU A 172 3.52 3.94 29.74
C LEU A 172 4.92 3.86 29.11
N SER A 173 5.56 2.68 29.21
CA SER A 173 6.81 2.40 28.50
C SER A 173 6.65 2.70 27.00
N SER A 174 7.52 3.53 26.44
CA SER A 174 7.46 3.97 25.03
C SER A 174 7.44 2.80 24.03
N SER A 175 8.05 1.68 24.41
CA SER A 175 7.98 0.41 23.67
C SER A 175 6.55 -0.15 23.60
N MET A 176 5.80 -0.12 24.70
CA MET A 176 4.40 -0.57 24.73
C MET A 176 3.50 0.35 23.92
N SER A 177 3.71 1.67 24.01
CA SER A 177 2.93 2.66 23.25
C SER A 177 3.08 2.48 21.74
N THR A 178 4.29 2.18 21.26
CA THR A 178 4.52 1.94 19.82
C THR A 178 3.92 0.62 19.33
N ILE A 179 3.92 -0.43 20.15
CA ILE A 179 3.21 -1.68 19.84
C ILE A 179 1.69 -1.47 19.78
N ILE A 180 1.12 -0.67 20.69
CA ILE A 180 -0.30 -0.31 20.66
C ILE A 180 -0.64 0.42 19.36
N VAL A 181 0.17 1.41 18.96
CA VAL A 181 -0.02 2.11 17.68
C VAL A 181 0.00 1.14 16.51
N GLY A 182 1.00 0.26 16.42
CA GLY A 182 1.08 -0.76 15.37
C GLY A 182 -0.15 -1.69 15.36
N SER A 183 -0.66 -2.04 16.54
CA SER A 183 -1.83 -2.92 16.69
C SER A 183 -3.12 -2.23 16.22
N VAL A 184 -3.29 -0.94 16.55
CA VAL A 184 -4.42 -0.12 16.08
C VAL A 184 -4.36 0.04 14.56
N MET A 185 -3.17 0.31 14.00
CA MET A 185 -2.98 0.41 12.56
C MET A 185 -3.31 -0.91 11.85
N LEU A 186 -2.92 -2.05 12.44
CA LEU A 186 -3.23 -3.38 11.89
C LEU A 186 -4.74 -3.65 11.93
N GLY A 187 -5.40 -3.32 13.04
CA GLY A 187 -6.85 -3.45 13.18
C GLY A 187 -7.61 -2.59 12.17
N ALA A 188 -7.21 -1.34 11.98
CA ALA A 188 -7.79 -0.45 10.96
C ALA A 188 -7.57 -1.00 9.54
N SER A 189 -6.38 -1.54 9.26
CA SER A 189 -6.04 -2.15 7.97
C SER A 189 -6.84 -3.43 7.70
N ALA A 190 -7.15 -4.22 8.74
CA ALA A 190 -8.00 -5.41 8.65
C ALA A 190 -9.49 -5.05 8.44
N LEU A 191 -9.94 -3.95 9.04
CA LEU A 191 -11.31 -3.47 8.89
C LEU A 191 -11.58 -2.89 7.49
N THR A 192 -10.56 -2.31 6.86
CA THR A 192 -10.63 -1.70 5.53
C THR A 192 -11.22 -2.63 4.45
N PRO A 193 -10.73 -3.87 4.21
CA PRO A 193 -11.33 -4.79 3.24
C PRO A 193 -12.75 -5.23 3.62
N CYS A 194 -13.11 -5.28 4.91
CA CYS A 194 -14.47 -5.59 5.35
C CYS A 194 -15.43 -4.47 4.98
N LEU A 195 -15.05 -3.21 5.27
CA LEU A 195 -15.83 -2.02 4.91
C LEU A 195 -15.92 -1.83 3.39
N ALA A 196 -14.86 -2.17 2.66
CA ALA A 196 -14.83 -2.08 1.20
C ALA A 196 -15.85 -3.00 0.50
N LYS A 197 -16.35 -4.05 1.18
CA LYS A 197 -17.45 -4.89 0.65
C LYS A 197 -18.79 -4.16 0.68
N PHE A 198 -18.97 -3.24 1.63
CA PHE A 198 -20.24 -2.52 1.84
C PHE A 198 -20.20 -1.09 1.30
N THR A 199 -19.03 -0.56 0.95
CA THR A 199 -18.84 0.85 0.61
C THR A 199 -17.79 1.02 -0.47
N THR A 200 -17.99 2.00 -1.36
CA THR A 200 -17.01 2.36 -2.39
C THR A 200 -15.76 2.97 -1.77
N MET A 201 -14.57 2.59 -2.26
CA MET A 201 -13.27 3.10 -1.78
C MET A 201 -13.17 4.63 -1.72
N LYS A 202 -13.83 5.34 -2.65
CA LYS A 202 -13.89 6.81 -2.66
C LYS A 202 -14.51 7.37 -1.37
N THR A 203 -15.59 6.76 -0.90
CA THR A 203 -16.28 7.17 0.32
C THR A 203 -15.42 6.91 1.55
N LEU A 204 -14.70 5.78 1.57
CA LEU A 204 -13.78 5.45 2.66
C LEU A 204 -12.63 6.46 2.78
N LEU A 205 -12.14 6.94 1.62
CA LEU A 205 -11.13 8.00 1.57
C LEU A 205 -11.66 9.33 2.12
N TYR A 206 -12.86 9.76 1.71
CA TYR A 206 -13.46 11.00 2.22
C TYR A 206 -13.69 10.96 3.74
N ILE A 207 -14.22 9.84 4.25
CA ILE A 207 -14.43 9.65 5.69
C ILE A 207 -13.11 9.72 6.46
N SER A 208 -12.07 9.01 5.98
CA SER A 208 -10.75 9.05 6.62
C SER A 208 -10.12 10.43 6.57
N GLY A 209 -10.25 11.15 5.45
CA GLY A 209 -9.72 12.51 5.31
C GLY A 209 -10.35 13.49 6.29
N ILE A 210 -11.69 13.42 6.48
CA ILE A 210 -12.39 14.24 7.47
C ILE A 210 -11.94 13.86 8.89
N GLY A 211 -11.82 12.57 9.19
CA GLY A 211 -11.35 12.09 10.49
C GLY A 211 -9.93 12.57 10.83
N MET A 212 -9.01 12.53 9.87
CA MET A 212 -7.64 13.06 10.02
C MET A 212 -7.66 14.57 10.26
N ALA A 213 -8.45 15.33 9.49
CA ALA A 213 -8.53 16.78 9.66
C ALA A 213 -9.03 17.18 11.07
N ILE A 214 -10.03 16.46 11.60
CA ILE A 214 -10.55 16.71 12.96
C ILE A 214 -9.49 16.40 14.02
N THR A 215 -8.80 15.27 13.88
CA THR A 215 -7.78 14.84 14.85
C THR A 215 -6.57 15.78 14.85
N ASP A 216 -6.09 16.20 13.69
CA ASP A 216 -4.97 17.15 13.58
C ASP A 216 -5.30 18.51 14.19
N VAL A 217 -6.52 19.03 13.99
CA VAL A 217 -6.98 20.26 14.64
C VAL A 217 -7.03 20.09 16.16
N GLY A 218 -7.49 18.93 16.64
CA GLY A 218 -7.50 18.61 18.08
C GLY A 218 -6.11 18.61 18.70
N VAL A 219 -5.14 17.94 18.06
CA VAL A 219 -3.75 17.88 18.53
C VAL A 219 -3.09 19.26 18.50
N ASN A 220 -3.30 20.05 17.44
CA ASN A 220 -2.77 21.40 17.34
C ASN A 220 -3.34 22.31 18.44
N THR A 221 -4.66 22.22 18.70
CA THR A 221 -5.32 22.97 19.76
C THR A 221 -4.77 22.60 21.14
N GLN A 222 -4.59 21.30 21.43
CA GLN A 222 -3.99 20.83 22.68
C GLN A 222 -2.54 21.32 22.84
N THR A 223 -1.76 21.33 21.76
CA THR A 223 -0.38 21.81 21.77
C THR A 223 -0.32 23.31 22.04
N GLN A 224 -1.19 24.10 21.42
CA GLN A 224 -1.28 25.54 21.71
C GLN A 224 -1.70 25.82 23.16
N ILE A 225 -2.64 25.06 23.71
CA ILE A 225 -3.03 25.19 25.13
C ILE A 225 -1.85 24.87 26.05
N LEU A 226 -1.07 23.83 25.74
CA LEU A 226 0.11 23.45 26.52
C LEU A 226 1.21 24.54 26.47
N VAL A 227 1.43 25.13 25.30
CA VAL A 227 2.38 26.25 25.10
C VAL A 227 1.89 27.48 25.87
N CYS A 228 0.62 27.88 25.74
CA CYS A 228 0.05 29.00 26.49
C CYS A 228 0.11 28.77 28.02
N THR A 229 -0.07 27.54 28.49
CA THR A 229 0.04 27.19 29.91
C THR A 229 1.49 27.26 30.38
N CYS A 230 2.46 26.80 29.57
CA CYS A 230 3.89 26.94 29.90
C CYS A 230 4.32 28.41 29.92
N GLU A 231 3.84 29.22 28.98
CA GLU A 231 4.15 30.65 28.90
C GLU A 231 3.54 31.44 30.09
N SER A 232 2.37 31.01 30.57
CA SER A 232 1.73 31.57 31.77
C SER A 232 2.37 31.11 33.10
N VAL A 233 3.15 30.04 33.11
CA VAL A 233 3.87 29.54 34.29
C VAL A 233 5.27 30.15 34.40
N TYR A 234 5.81 30.67 33.30
CA TYR A 234 7.15 31.29 33.23
C TYR A 234 7.13 32.84 33.27
N SER A 235 5.95 33.45 33.45
CA SER A 235 5.70 34.89 33.57
C SER A 235 5.15 35.20 34.96
#